data_AF-A0A8C3DX41-F1
#
_entry.id   AF-A0A8C3DX41-F1
#
_cell.length_a   1.000
_cell.length_b   1.000
_cell.length_c   1.000
_cell.angle_alpha   90.00
_cell.angle_beta   90.00
_cell.angle_gamma   90.00
#
_symmetry.space_group_name_H-M   'P 1'
#
loop_
_entity.id
_entity.type
_entity.pdbx_description
1 polymer ?
#
loop_
_entity_poly.entity_id
_entity_poly.type
_entity_poly.pdbx_seq_one_letter_code
_entity_poly.pdbx_strand_id
1 'polypeptide(L)'
;KSQPDGILCILGIDSRYNEGCRELANYLLFGLYNQNNNDFERTGFPEEVLDDIIILIKPDSVHLYCNPVNYNHLLPYVAHWRNLHFHCLTENEYEDEEAAEEFKISSFVDMVRDCSRIGIPYSCQGHLQIFDMFIVEKWPIVQAFALEGIGGDGFFTMKYELMDVSVDLWKTYSKMDPVSLEDLLFEDLMIFEHQWTNFFANFDTEIPFILELSESQAGEPFRSYFSHGMISSHITDNSPSRQPFVLFGSHSTKENLNSGNFNFPSEGHLVRNTGLGGSTAKHMVVQCVSPKGPLACSRTYFFGATHIPFLGNDNEMHKQTDQVTLLSQIYSAVVEAVLAGIECYAKTSTESKVNEAPCNCSLSVIVDLDCLQYEIYVITPLDNEDSLSLIKTASMMVFDIPDLLTGRGCLGSVVFSESFLTSQIQVKEKDGSISPDSRHVILTAAIPRFASWLVSEDKSFLGTLLTGGDGVYVCSSNPQAVPAEGKLYFFSDGILFFDPHHGSISISKNHMSSISLYDGVSTVFPICSVASCNIVLGDFITQYRKPGKYNKNV
;
A
#
# COMPACT_ATOMS: atom_id res chain seq x y z
N LYS A 1 -34.48 7.33 -8.84
CA LYS A 1 -34.43 8.75 -9.25
C LYS A 1 -34.38 8.80 -10.77
N SER A 2 -34.75 9.91 -11.40
CA SER A 2 -34.45 10.17 -12.82
C SER A 2 -32.95 10.04 -13.05
N GLN A 3 -32.55 9.39 -14.14
CA GLN A 3 -31.17 9.44 -14.64
C GLN A 3 -31.05 10.65 -15.59
N PRO A 4 -29.88 11.29 -15.69
CA PRO A 4 -29.62 12.30 -16.69
C PRO A 4 -29.59 11.68 -18.10
N ASP A 5 -29.89 12.48 -19.12
CA ASP A 5 -29.88 12.06 -20.52
C ASP A 5 -28.48 12.16 -21.14
N GLY A 6 -27.56 12.87 -20.46
CA GLY A 6 -26.12 12.88 -20.74
C GLY A 6 -25.34 13.53 -19.61
N ILE A 7 -24.02 13.30 -19.56
CA ILE A 7 -23.08 13.92 -18.61
C ILE A 7 -22.25 14.94 -19.38
N LEU A 8 -22.30 16.19 -18.95
CA LEU A 8 -21.60 17.33 -19.56
C LEU A 8 -20.37 17.70 -18.74
N CYS A 9 -19.21 17.70 -19.40
CA CYS A 9 -17.92 18.08 -18.86
C CYS A 9 -17.38 19.26 -19.67
N ILE A 10 -17.06 20.37 -19.01
CA ILE A 10 -16.52 21.59 -19.63
C ILE A 10 -15.24 21.94 -18.88
N LEU A 11 -14.12 22.07 -19.58
CA LEU A 11 -12.83 22.42 -19.00
C LEU A 11 -12.55 23.93 -19.04
N GLY A 12 -11.44 24.34 -18.41
CA GLY A 12 -10.88 25.68 -18.51
C GLY A 12 -11.79 26.82 -18.06
N ILE A 13 -11.55 27.98 -18.66
CA ILE A 13 -12.27 29.23 -18.36
C ILE A 13 -13.79 29.10 -18.61
N ASP A 14 -14.20 28.24 -19.56
CA ASP A 14 -15.61 28.06 -19.94
C ASP A 14 -16.48 27.40 -18.85
N SER A 15 -15.89 26.67 -17.90
CA SER A 15 -16.55 26.24 -16.65
C SER A 15 -16.12 27.02 -15.40
N ARG A 16 -15.33 28.10 -15.59
CA ARG A 16 -14.61 28.80 -14.52
C ARG A 16 -13.65 27.88 -13.74
N TYR A 17 -12.96 27.00 -14.45
CA TYR A 17 -12.03 26.00 -13.92
C TYR A 17 -12.72 25.07 -12.91
N ASN A 18 -13.85 24.45 -13.30
CA ASN A 18 -14.55 23.54 -12.42
C ASN A 18 -13.75 22.23 -12.18
N GLU A 19 -13.42 21.99 -10.91
CA GLU A 19 -12.60 20.85 -10.50
C GLU A 19 -13.25 19.48 -10.75
N GLY A 20 -14.58 19.37 -10.66
CA GLY A 20 -15.28 18.10 -10.92
C GLY A 20 -15.28 17.74 -12.41
N CYS A 21 -15.40 18.72 -13.31
CA CYS A 21 -15.15 18.54 -14.74
C CYS A 21 -13.69 18.10 -15.00
N ARG A 22 -12.71 18.75 -14.37
CA ARG A 22 -11.29 18.38 -14.50
C ARG A 22 -11.00 16.96 -14.03
N GLU A 23 -11.57 16.55 -12.90
CA GLU A 23 -11.51 15.19 -12.36
C GLU A 23 -12.08 14.16 -13.35
N LEU A 24 -13.26 14.44 -13.95
CA LEU A 24 -13.86 13.57 -14.97
C LEU A 24 -13.00 13.48 -16.24
N ALA A 25 -12.47 14.59 -16.73
CA ALA A 25 -11.60 14.59 -17.90
C ALA A 25 -10.31 13.79 -17.65
N ASN A 26 -9.69 13.95 -16.48
CA ASN A 26 -8.51 13.18 -16.10
C ASN A 26 -8.81 11.68 -15.99
N TYR A 27 -9.95 11.29 -15.45
CA TYR A 27 -10.38 9.88 -15.45
C TYR A 27 -10.58 9.31 -16.86
N LEU A 28 -11.17 10.09 -17.78
CA LEU A 28 -11.43 9.65 -19.17
C LEU A 28 -10.17 9.63 -20.06
N LEU A 29 -9.17 10.45 -19.74
CA LEU A 29 -8.01 10.74 -20.58
C LEU A 29 -6.68 10.42 -19.87
N PHE A 30 -6.70 9.50 -18.91
CA PHE A 30 -5.52 8.95 -18.21
C PHE A 30 -4.59 10.04 -17.63
N GLY A 31 -5.19 11.01 -16.93
CA GLY A 31 -4.46 12.05 -16.21
C GLY A 31 -3.87 13.17 -17.08
N LEU A 32 -4.30 13.32 -18.34
CA LEU A 32 -3.76 14.31 -19.30
C LEU A 32 -3.71 15.77 -18.78
N TYR A 33 -4.62 16.16 -17.87
CA TYR A 33 -4.72 17.49 -17.24
C TYR A 33 -4.36 17.46 -15.74
N ASN A 34 -3.62 16.45 -15.27
CA ASN A 34 -3.06 16.47 -13.92
C ASN A 34 -1.86 17.42 -13.87
N GLN A 35 -1.79 18.26 -12.83
CA GLN A 35 -0.80 19.33 -12.69
C GLN A 35 0.60 18.83 -12.26
N ASN A 36 1.21 17.96 -13.07
CA ASN A 36 2.65 17.80 -13.11
C ASN A 36 3.22 18.87 -14.07
N ASN A 37 3.52 20.06 -13.53
CA ASN A 37 4.01 21.23 -14.29
C ASN A 37 5.16 20.93 -15.27
N ASN A 38 5.92 19.85 -15.05
CA ASN A 38 7.05 19.44 -15.90
C ASN A 38 6.64 18.93 -17.31
N ASP A 39 5.39 18.49 -17.52
CA ASP A 39 4.93 18.02 -18.84
C ASP A 39 4.31 19.14 -19.70
N PHE A 40 3.77 20.21 -19.08
CA PHE A 40 3.31 21.39 -19.82
C PHE A 40 4.46 22.13 -20.53
N GLU A 41 5.69 22.11 -19.97
CA GLU A 41 6.88 22.62 -20.67
C GLU A 41 7.24 21.82 -21.95
N ARG A 42 6.68 20.62 -22.16
CA ARG A 42 6.91 19.82 -23.38
C ARG A 42 5.96 20.12 -24.53
N THR A 43 4.74 20.60 -24.26
CA THR A 43 3.75 20.90 -25.31
C THR A 43 4.00 22.27 -25.93
N GLY A 44 4.48 23.24 -25.15
CA GLY A 44 4.76 24.60 -25.62
C GLY A 44 3.52 25.48 -25.81
N PHE A 45 2.34 25.00 -25.39
CA PHE A 45 1.07 25.73 -25.42
C PHE A 45 0.60 26.08 -23.99
N PRO A 46 -0.10 27.21 -23.79
CA PRO A 46 -0.63 27.57 -22.47
C PRO A 46 -1.79 26.66 -22.05
N GLU A 47 -1.98 26.52 -20.73
CA GLU A 47 -3.09 25.74 -20.10
C GLU A 47 -4.45 26.14 -20.68
N GLU A 48 -4.68 27.45 -20.90
CA GLU A 48 -5.90 28.01 -21.50
C GLU A 48 -6.23 27.44 -22.90
N VAL A 49 -5.23 27.10 -23.72
CA VAL A 49 -5.43 26.49 -25.04
C VAL A 49 -5.67 24.99 -24.92
N LEU A 50 -5.06 24.32 -23.94
CA LEU A 50 -5.21 22.89 -23.72
C LEU A 50 -6.55 22.53 -23.07
N ASP A 51 -7.08 23.44 -22.24
CA ASP A 51 -8.35 23.27 -21.53
C ASP A 51 -9.60 23.68 -22.36
N ASP A 52 -9.46 24.17 -23.60
CA ASP A 52 -10.59 24.55 -24.49
C ASP A 52 -11.27 23.31 -25.09
N ILE A 53 -12.00 22.59 -24.24
CA ILE A 53 -12.60 21.28 -24.49
C ILE A 53 -13.98 21.16 -23.83
N ILE A 54 -14.94 20.60 -24.56
CA ILE A 54 -16.28 20.24 -24.04
C ILE A 54 -16.57 18.78 -24.42
N ILE A 55 -16.90 17.95 -23.44
CA ILE A 55 -17.30 16.55 -23.63
C ILE A 55 -18.74 16.38 -23.16
N LEU A 56 -19.60 15.79 -24.02
CA LEU A 56 -20.95 15.37 -23.65
C LEU A 56 -21.10 13.87 -23.92
N ILE A 57 -21.26 13.09 -22.85
CA ILE A 57 -21.44 11.63 -22.90
C ILE A 57 -22.93 11.32 -22.85
N LYS A 58 -23.48 10.73 -23.91
CA LYS A 58 -24.86 10.23 -24.00
C LYS A 58 -24.88 8.69 -23.93
N PRO A 59 -26.05 8.05 -23.75
CA PRO A 59 -26.15 6.58 -23.74
C PRO A 59 -25.74 5.90 -25.04
N ASP A 60 -25.82 6.60 -26.18
CA ASP A 60 -25.62 6.08 -27.52
C ASP A 60 -24.51 6.79 -28.32
N SER A 61 -24.06 7.97 -27.91
CA SER A 61 -22.98 8.72 -28.55
C SER A 61 -22.09 9.47 -27.54
N VAL A 62 -20.91 9.88 -28.00
CA VAL A 62 -20.09 10.87 -27.28
C VAL A 62 -19.84 12.03 -28.22
N HIS A 63 -20.07 13.26 -27.76
CA HIS A 63 -19.70 14.45 -28.51
C HIS A 63 -18.50 15.11 -27.82
N LEU A 64 -17.54 15.56 -28.61
CA LEU A 64 -16.31 16.21 -28.16
C LEU A 64 -16.06 17.45 -29.01
N TYR A 65 -16.15 18.63 -28.40
CA TYR A 65 -15.59 19.85 -28.95
C TYR A 65 -14.15 20.03 -28.47
N CYS A 66 -13.28 20.46 -29.38
CA CYS A 66 -11.90 20.85 -29.10
C CYS A 66 -11.35 21.76 -30.21
N ASN A 67 -10.44 22.66 -29.88
CA ASN A 67 -9.68 23.42 -30.88
C ASN A 67 -8.71 22.52 -31.71
N PRO A 68 -8.15 23.03 -32.83
CA PRO A 68 -7.28 22.23 -33.71
C PRO A 68 -5.98 21.75 -33.05
N VAL A 69 -5.48 22.51 -32.05
CA VAL A 69 -4.29 22.12 -31.26
C VAL A 69 -4.58 20.84 -30.48
N ASN A 70 -5.68 20.84 -29.73
CA ASN A 70 -6.13 19.73 -28.89
C ASN A 70 -6.52 18.50 -29.70
N TYR A 71 -7.00 18.65 -30.94
CA TYR A 71 -7.37 17.53 -31.80
C TYR A 71 -6.26 16.46 -31.87
N ASN A 72 -5.02 16.88 -32.14
CA ASN A 72 -3.88 15.96 -32.27
C ASN A 72 -3.48 15.31 -30.93
N HIS A 73 -3.67 16.00 -29.80
CA HIS A 73 -3.38 15.49 -28.47
C HIS A 73 -4.46 14.53 -27.95
N LEU A 74 -5.73 14.79 -28.27
CA LEU A 74 -6.88 13.99 -27.83
C LEU A 74 -7.07 12.71 -28.67
N LEU A 75 -6.78 12.77 -29.97
CA LEU A 75 -7.06 11.68 -30.91
C LEU A 75 -6.57 10.28 -30.46
N PRO A 76 -5.34 10.11 -29.89
CA PRO A 76 -4.89 8.80 -29.40
C PRO A 76 -5.80 8.18 -28.32
N TYR A 77 -6.37 9.02 -27.45
CA TYR A 77 -7.23 8.61 -26.35
C TYR A 77 -8.66 8.31 -26.81
N VAL A 78 -9.23 9.20 -27.65
CA VAL A 78 -10.66 9.18 -27.96
C VAL A 78 -11.03 8.47 -29.27
N ALA A 79 -10.10 8.23 -30.20
CA ALA A 79 -10.40 7.61 -31.50
C ALA A 79 -11.03 6.20 -31.41
N HIS A 80 -10.92 5.55 -30.25
CA HIS A 80 -11.49 4.23 -29.97
C HIS A 80 -12.91 4.29 -29.39
N TRP A 81 -13.43 5.48 -29.06
CA TRP A 81 -14.76 5.67 -28.50
C TRP A 81 -15.84 5.37 -29.55
N ARG A 82 -16.91 4.71 -29.12
CA ARG A 82 -18.03 4.35 -30.02
C ARG A 82 -18.91 5.58 -30.27
N ASN A 83 -19.31 5.75 -31.53
CA ASN A 83 -20.21 6.83 -31.95
C ASN A 83 -19.71 8.21 -31.49
N LEU A 84 -18.42 8.47 -31.70
CA LEU A 84 -17.78 9.75 -31.39
C LEU A 84 -18.07 10.79 -32.47
N HIS A 85 -18.60 11.93 -32.04
CA HIS A 85 -18.81 13.13 -32.86
C HIS A 85 -17.79 14.20 -32.45
N PHE A 86 -16.82 14.45 -33.32
CA PHE A 86 -15.87 15.55 -33.17
C PHE A 86 -16.46 16.86 -33.71
N HIS A 87 -16.36 17.91 -32.90
CA HIS A 87 -16.67 19.29 -33.26
C HIS A 87 -15.36 20.09 -33.21
N CYS A 88 -14.69 20.21 -34.34
CA CYS A 88 -13.37 20.84 -34.46
C CYS A 88 -13.27 21.55 -35.82
N LEU A 89 -12.74 22.78 -35.83
CA LEU A 89 -12.43 23.52 -37.05
C LEU A 89 -11.10 23.03 -37.66
N THR A 90 -10.84 23.40 -38.92
CA THR A 90 -9.47 23.31 -39.46
C THR A 90 -8.59 24.43 -38.91
N GLU A 91 -7.26 24.25 -38.93
CA GLU A 91 -6.29 25.26 -38.50
C GLU A 91 -6.52 26.63 -39.18
N ASN A 92 -6.87 26.64 -40.48
CA ASN A 92 -7.13 27.88 -41.23
C ASN A 92 -8.45 28.57 -40.82
N GLU A 93 -9.48 27.80 -40.44
CA GLU A 93 -10.77 28.36 -39.99
C GLU A 93 -10.66 28.90 -38.56
N TYR A 94 -9.74 28.37 -37.76
CA TYR A 94 -9.46 28.81 -36.39
C TYR A 94 -8.57 30.07 -36.32
N GLU A 95 -8.03 30.56 -37.44
CA GLU A 95 -7.36 31.87 -37.50
C GLU A 95 -8.34 33.05 -37.33
N ASP A 96 -9.64 32.83 -37.53
CA ASP A 96 -10.71 33.80 -37.28
C ASP A 96 -11.32 33.56 -35.89
N GLU A 97 -10.88 34.35 -34.91
CA GLU A 97 -11.32 34.25 -33.50
C GLU A 97 -12.85 34.40 -33.34
N GLU A 98 -13.50 35.24 -34.17
CA GLU A 98 -14.95 35.47 -34.10
C GLU A 98 -15.70 34.23 -34.61
N ALA A 99 -15.29 33.70 -35.77
CA ALA A 99 -15.86 32.47 -36.33
C ALA A 99 -15.58 31.23 -35.46
N ALA A 100 -14.44 31.17 -34.78
CA ALA A 100 -14.08 30.08 -33.87
C ALA A 100 -14.99 30.04 -32.63
N GLU A 101 -15.25 31.19 -32.00
CA GLU A 101 -16.18 31.28 -30.87
C GLU A 101 -17.64 31.03 -31.29
N GLU A 102 -18.09 31.55 -32.45
CA GLU A 102 -19.42 31.20 -33.00
C GLU A 102 -19.57 29.69 -33.25
N PHE A 103 -18.52 29.04 -33.77
CA PHE A 103 -18.49 27.59 -33.99
C PHE A 103 -18.55 26.81 -32.66
N LYS A 104 -17.80 27.23 -31.64
CA LYS A 104 -17.84 26.62 -30.30
C LYS A 104 -19.25 26.66 -29.70
N ILE A 105 -19.90 27.83 -29.76
CA ILE A 105 -21.27 28.03 -29.24
C ILE A 105 -22.28 27.18 -30.02
N SER A 106 -22.23 27.21 -31.36
CA SER A 106 -23.16 26.42 -32.19
C SER A 106 -22.96 24.91 -32.02
N SER A 107 -21.72 24.45 -31.85
CA SER A 107 -21.40 23.07 -31.48
C SER A 107 -21.98 22.69 -30.13
N PHE A 108 -21.80 23.53 -29.10
CA PHE A 108 -22.39 23.29 -27.77
C PHE A 108 -23.92 23.16 -27.84
N VAL A 109 -24.60 24.04 -28.58
CA VAL A 109 -26.06 23.98 -28.81
C VAL A 109 -26.48 22.69 -29.52
N ASP A 110 -25.73 22.25 -30.52
CA ASP A 110 -26.00 21.00 -31.24
C ASP A 110 -25.82 19.76 -30.34
N MET A 111 -24.75 19.76 -29.53
CA MET A 111 -24.46 18.70 -28.56
C MET A 111 -25.64 18.49 -27.59
N VAL A 112 -26.18 19.55 -26.99
CA VAL A 112 -27.25 19.46 -25.97
C VAL A 112 -28.67 19.33 -26.52
N ARG A 113 -28.89 19.46 -27.84
CA ARG A 113 -30.23 19.63 -28.43
C ARG A 113 -31.26 18.56 -28.02
N ASP A 114 -30.85 17.30 -27.93
CA ASP A 114 -31.73 16.15 -27.67
C ASP A 114 -31.78 15.73 -26.18
N CYS A 115 -31.16 16.49 -25.28
CA CYS A 115 -31.23 16.25 -23.83
C CYS A 115 -32.44 16.96 -23.22
N SER A 116 -32.93 16.49 -22.07
CA SER A 116 -33.85 17.23 -21.19
C SER A 116 -33.29 17.40 -19.78
N ARG A 117 -32.48 16.44 -19.34
CA ARG A 117 -31.75 16.43 -18.06
C ARG A 117 -30.27 16.25 -18.32
N ILE A 118 -29.44 17.09 -17.71
CA ILE A 118 -27.98 17.06 -17.90
C ILE A 118 -27.30 16.87 -16.55
N GLY A 119 -26.43 15.86 -16.48
CA GLY A 119 -25.57 15.59 -15.34
C GLY A 119 -24.34 16.48 -15.38
N ILE A 120 -24.07 17.20 -14.29
CA ILE A 120 -22.87 18.03 -14.12
C ILE A 120 -21.99 17.40 -13.02
N PRO A 121 -20.70 17.12 -13.30
CA PRO A 121 -19.73 16.74 -12.27
C PRO A 121 -19.31 18.01 -11.52
N TYR A 122 -20.14 18.46 -10.58
CA TYR A 122 -20.00 19.79 -9.97
C TYR A 122 -18.88 19.87 -8.92
N SER A 123 -18.65 18.79 -8.17
CA SER A 123 -17.67 18.68 -7.08
C SER A 123 -16.59 17.66 -7.43
N CYS A 124 -15.34 17.89 -7.00
CA CYS A 124 -14.28 16.88 -7.01
C CYS A 124 -14.22 16.10 -5.69
N GLN A 125 -13.61 14.92 -5.71
CA GLN A 125 -13.51 14.04 -4.54
C GLN A 125 -12.76 14.75 -3.40
N GLY A 126 -13.33 14.72 -2.19
CA GLY A 126 -12.81 15.44 -1.01
C GLY A 126 -13.35 16.87 -0.85
N HIS A 127 -13.83 17.52 -1.91
CA HIS A 127 -14.38 18.89 -1.88
C HIS A 127 -15.84 18.93 -2.30
N LEU A 128 -16.73 18.38 -1.46
CA LEU A 128 -18.17 18.38 -1.73
C LEU A 128 -18.75 19.79 -1.59
N GLN A 129 -19.13 20.38 -2.72
CA GLN A 129 -19.77 21.69 -2.79
C GLN A 129 -21.30 21.53 -2.81
N ILE A 130 -22.02 22.52 -2.28
CA ILE A 130 -23.48 22.55 -2.41
C ILE A 130 -23.81 22.88 -3.87
N PHE A 131 -24.49 21.95 -4.57
CA PHE A 131 -24.90 22.14 -5.95
C PHE A 131 -25.84 23.35 -6.11
N ASP A 132 -25.43 24.30 -6.94
CA ASP A 132 -26.21 25.49 -7.29
C ASP A 132 -26.26 25.65 -8.82
N MET A 133 -27.45 25.43 -9.40
CA MET A 133 -27.69 25.61 -10.83
C MET A 133 -27.41 27.06 -11.29
N PHE A 134 -27.55 28.05 -10.41
CA PHE A 134 -27.26 29.46 -10.72
C PHE A 134 -25.77 29.79 -10.67
N ILE A 135 -24.91 28.86 -10.27
CA ILE A 135 -23.46 28.95 -10.48
C ILE A 135 -23.11 28.39 -11.86
N VAL A 136 -23.74 27.27 -12.27
CA VAL A 136 -23.59 26.69 -13.62
C VAL A 136 -24.11 27.64 -14.71
N GLU A 137 -25.25 28.31 -14.49
CA GLU A 137 -25.78 29.36 -15.40
C GLU A 137 -24.85 30.59 -15.53
N LYS A 138 -23.79 30.69 -14.74
CA LYS A 138 -22.77 31.77 -14.83
C LYS A 138 -21.48 31.32 -15.52
N TRP A 139 -21.38 30.06 -15.95
CA TRP A 139 -20.26 29.55 -16.75
C TRP A 139 -20.27 30.20 -18.14
N PRO A 140 -19.14 30.74 -18.66
CA PRO A 140 -19.13 31.51 -19.91
C PRO A 140 -19.84 30.83 -21.09
N ILE A 141 -19.52 29.57 -21.41
CA ILE A 141 -20.20 28.84 -22.50
C ILE A 141 -21.71 28.62 -22.25
N VAL A 142 -22.11 28.44 -21.00
CA VAL A 142 -23.52 28.30 -20.60
C VAL A 142 -24.26 29.63 -20.73
N GLN A 143 -23.60 30.77 -20.48
CA GLN A 143 -24.15 32.09 -20.76
C GLN A 143 -24.23 32.37 -22.27
N ALA A 144 -23.24 31.92 -23.04
CA ALA A 144 -23.23 32.06 -24.50
C ALA A 144 -24.37 31.29 -25.20
N PHE A 145 -24.87 30.20 -24.60
CA PHE A 145 -26.08 29.51 -25.05
C PHE A 145 -27.31 30.44 -25.16
N ALA A 146 -27.39 31.50 -24.34
CA ALA A 146 -28.52 32.43 -24.36
C ALA A 146 -28.42 33.53 -25.44
N LEU A 147 -27.33 33.58 -26.23
CA LEU A 147 -27.14 34.59 -27.28
C LEU A 147 -28.12 34.40 -28.43
N GLU A 148 -28.85 35.46 -28.79
CA GLU A 148 -29.82 35.45 -29.89
C GLU A 148 -29.12 35.18 -31.24
N GLY A 149 -29.65 34.24 -32.02
CA GLY A 149 -29.25 33.97 -33.40
C GLY A 149 -28.13 32.91 -33.60
N ILE A 150 -27.25 32.73 -32.62
CA ILE A 150 -26.16 31.71 -32.65
C ILE A 150 -26.33 30.68 -31.53
N GLY A 151 -26.84 31.12 -30.37
CA GLY A 151 -27.14 30.28 -29.22
C GLY A 151 -28.42 29.47 -29.39
N GLY A 152 -28.84 28.83 -28.31
CA GLY A 152 -30.06 28.04 -28.25
C GLY A 152 -31.33 28.83 -27.97
N ASP A 153 -31.30 30.17 -27.91
CA ASP A 153 -32.36 31.11 -27.50
C ASP A 153 -32.90 30.92 -26.05
N GLY A 154 -32.39 31.74 -25.11
CA GLY A 154 -32.84 31.78 -23.71
C GLY A 154 -31.95 31.03 -22.72
N PHE A 155 -32.21 31.21 -21.42
CA PHE A 155 -31.40 30.64 -20.33
C PHE A 155 -31.33 29.11 -20.36
N PHE A 156 -30.15 28.55 -20.06
CA PHE A 156 -29.87 27.13 -20.19
C PHE A 156 -30.67 26.28 -19.19
N THR A 157 -30.67 26.68 -17.91
CA THR A 157 -31.48 26.10 -16.82
C THR A 157 -32.99 26.25 -16.98
N MET A 158 -33.46 27.10 -17.92
CA MET A 158 -34.88 27.14 -18.29
C MET A 158 -35.27 26.08 -19.33
N LYS A 159 -34.29 25.50 -20.04
CA LYS A 159 -34.51 24.42 -21.03
C LYS A 159 -34.13 23.04 -20.51
N TYR A 160 -33.06 22.96 -19.73
CA TYR A 160 -32.50 21.70 -19.25
C TYR A 160 -32.54 21.62 -17.71
N GLU A 161 -33.02 20.50 -17.18
CA GLU A 161 -32.96 20.19 -15.75
C GLU A 161 -31.53 19.73 -15.39
N LEU A 162 -30.80 20.52 -14.61
CA LEU A 162 -29.43 20.20 -14.21
C LEU A 162 -29.41 19.34 -12.94
N MET A 163 -28.57 18.31 -12.94
CA MET A 163 -28.43 17.35 -11.84
C MET A 163 -26.95 17.19 -11.48
N ASP A 164 -26.62 17.20 -10.18
CA ASP A 164 -25.29 16.81 -9.71
C ASP A 164 -25.09 15.29 -9.86
N VAL A 165 -24.00 14.88 -10.51
CA VAL A 165 -23.60 13.47 -10.68
C VAL A 165 -22.30 13.11 -9.96
N SER A 166 -21.66 14.06 -9.26
CA SER A 166 -20.32 13.89 -8.65
C SER A 166 -20.20 12.63 -7.80
N VAL A 167 -21.16 12.41 -6.88
CA VAL A 167 -21.17 11.26 -5.96
C VAL A 167 -21.32 9.91 -6.67
N ASP A 168 -22.02 9.86 -7.81
CA ASP A 168 -22.17 8.63 -8.60
C ASP A 168 -20.95 8.37 -9.50
N LEU A 169 -20.26 9.44 -9.92
CA LEU A 169 -18.98 9.36 -10.61
C LEU A 169 -17.84 8.90 -9.69
N TRP A 170 -17.75 9.38 -8.45
CA TRP A 170 -16.73 8.92 -7.49
C TRP A 170 -16.81 7.41 -7.20
N LYS A 171 -18.01 6.82 -7.20
CA LYS A 171 -18.19 5.35 -7.12
C LYS A 171 -17.64 4.60 -8.34
N THR A 172 -17.48 5.30 -9.46
CA THR A 172 -16.87 4.77 -10.69
C THR A 172 -15.36 4.95 -10.63
N TYR A 173 -14.86 6.13 -10.24
CA TYR A 173 -13.43 6.40 -10.07
C TYR A 173 -12.78 5.51 -8.99
N SER A 174 -13.52 5.17 -7.93
CA SER A 174 -13.04 4.29 -6.85
C SER A 174 -12.92 2.81 -7.25
N LYS A 175 -13.19 2.43 -8.51
CA LYS A 175 -13.06 1.05 -9.00
C LYS A 175 -11.65 0.82 -9.52
N MET A 176 -11.01 -0.24 -9.04
CA MET A 176 -9.68 -0.62 -9.49
C MET A 176 -9.75 -1.25 -10.89
N ASP A 177 -9.29 -0.50 -11.90
CA ASP A 177 -9.05 -0.98 -13.25
C ASP A 177 -7.54 -1.31 -13.46
N PRO A 178 -7.13 -1.86 -14.62
CA PRO A 178 -5.73 -2.21 -14.88
C PRO A 178 -4.74 -1.05 -14.83
N VAL A 179 -5.13 0.18 -15.22
CA VAL A 179 -4.26 1.37 -15.13
C VAL A 179 -4.15 1.84 -13.70
N SER A 180 -5.28 1.97 -12.97
CA SER A 180 -5.25 2.26 -11.53
C SER A 180 -4.43 1.23 -10.73
N LEU A 181 -4.36 -0.02 -11.19
CA LEU A 181 -3.48 -1.06 -10.61
C LEU A 181 -2.01 -0.89 -11.04
N GLU A 182 -1.74 -0.46 -12.27
CA GLU A 182 -0.39 -0.19 -12.77
C GLU A 182 0.24 1.00 -12.01
N ASP A 183 -0.49 2.11 -11.90
CA ASP A 183 -0.10 3.30 -11.13
C ASP A 183 0.19 2.93 -9.67
N LEU A 184 -0.67 2.11 -9.05
CA LEU A 184 -0.46 1.63 -7.69
C LEU A 184 0.84 0.82 -7.55
N LEU A 185 1.16 -0.04 -8.52
CA LEU A 185 2.33 -0.92 -8.47
C LEU A 185 3.64 -0.18 -8.75
N PHE A 186 3.63 0.84 -9.60
CA PHE A 186 4.84 1.58 -10.00
C PHE A 186 5.08 2.87 -9.22
N GLU A 187 4.04 3.54 -8.71
CA GLU A 187 4.17 4.78 -7.93
C GLU A 187 3.91 4.53 -6.44
N ASP A 188 2.66 4.22 -6.05
CA ASP A 188 2.26 4.15 -4.64
C ASP A 188 3.04 3.07 -3.85
N LEU A 189 3.19 1.87 -4.41
CA LEU A 189 3.92 0.78 -3.76
C LEU A 189 5.42 1.12 -3.59
N MET A 190 6.03 1.75 -4.58
CA MET A 190 7.42 2.19 -4.53
C MET A 190 7.62 3.28 -3.46
N ILE A 191 6.70 4.25 -3.37
CA ILE A 191 6.73 5.30 -2.34
C ILE A 191 6.50 4.69 -0.95
N PHE A 192 5.61 3.70 -0.83
CA PHE A 192 5.31 2.98 0.41
C PHE A 192 6.52 2.17 0.90
N GLU A 193 7.16 1.37 0.04
CA GLU A 193 8.39 0.63 0.35
C GLU A 193 9.56 1.56 0.72
N HIS A 194 9.64 2.73 0.08
CA HIS A 194 10.63 3.75 0.45
C HIS A 194 10.44 4.26 1.89
N GLN A 195 9.19 4.42 2.38
CA GLN A 195 8.97 4.79 3.78
C GLN A 195 9.46 3.72 4.76
N TRP A 196 9.31 2.44 4.42
CA TRP A 196 9.87 1.35 5.23
C TRP A 196 11.40 1.37 5.24
N THR A 197 12.02 1.69 4.09
CA THR A 197 13.48 1.88 4.01
C THR A 197 13.95 3.01 4.93
N ASN A 198 13.25 4.15 4.92
CA ASN A 198 13.54 5.28 5.81
C ASN A 198 13.28 4.95 7.28
N PHE A 199 12.26 4.15 7.59
CA PHE A 199 12.00 3.63 8.93
C PHE A 199 13.15 2.76 9.45
N PHE A 200 13.65 1.81 8.64
CA PHE A 200 14.76 0.96 9.05
C PHE A 200 16.06 1.76 9.28
N ALA A 201 16.32 2.78 8.46
CA ALA A 201 17.50 3.64 8.61
C ALA A 201 17.57 4.38 9.97
N ASN A 202 16.44 4.59 10.67
CA ASN A 202 16.43 5.13 12.04
C ASN A 202 17.12 4.20 13.07
N PHE A 203 17.22 2.90 12.77
CA PHE A 203 17.79 1.88 13.66
C PHE A 203 19.22 1.48 13.28
N ASP A 204 19.76 2.00 12.16
CA ASP A 204 21.15 1.81 11.73
C ASP A 204 22.12 2.69 12.56
N THR A 205 22.04 2.58 13.88
CA THR A 205 22.82 3.38 14.85
C THR A 205 23.51 2.48 15.87
N GLU A 206 24.71 2.87 16.30
CA GLU A 206 25.49 2.11 17.28
C GLU A 206 24.88 2.20 18.70
N ILE A 207 25.07 1.16 19.51
CA ILE A 207 24.79 1.22 20.95
C ILE A 207 25.70 2.30 21.58
N PRO A 208 25.18 3.25 22.39
CA PRO A 208 23.86 3.26 23.03
C PRO A 208 22.80 4.13 22.33
N PHE A 209 23.04 4.68 21.13
CA PHE A 209 22.12 5.63 20.50
C PHE A 209 20.73 5.01 20.24
N ILE A 210 20.67 3.74 19.87
CA ILE A 210 19.41 2.98 19.73
C ILE A 210 18.55 2.95 21.01
N LEU A 211 19.17 3.06 22.20
CA LEU A 211 18.45 3.08 23.49
C LEU A 211 17.78 4.44 23.77
N GLU A 212 18.25 5.51 23.13
CA GLU A 212 17.71 6.87 23.20
C GLU A 212 16.75 7.20 22.05
N LEU A 213 16.49 6.26 21.15
CA LEU A 213 15.51 6.42 20.08
C LEU A 213 14.08 6.46 20.66
N SER A 214 13.31 7.48 20.28
CA SER A 214 11.91 7.63 20.70
C SER A 214 10.91 7.02 19.72
N GLU A 215 9.71 6.69 20.20
CA GLU A 215 8.57 6.29 19.35
C GLU A 215 8.27 7.37 18.28
N SER A 216 8.51 8.66 18.59
CA SER A 216 8.28 9.80 17.69
C SER A 216 9.32 9.91 16.59
N GLN A 217 10.59 9.64 16.92
CA GLN A 217 11.68 9.61 15.95
C GLN A 217 11.55 8.40 15.02
N ALA A 218 11.32 7.21 15.58
CA ALA A 218 11.15 5.99 14.80
C ALA A 218 9.95 6.07 13.83
N GLY A 219 8.81 6.61 14.28
CA GLY A 219 7.60 6.75 13.47
C GLY A 219 7.54 7.96 12.54
N GLU A 220 8.56 8.81 12.51
CA GLU A 220 8.55 10.07 11.73
C GLU A 220 8.28 9.85 10.23
N PRO A 221 8.93 8.90 9.52
CA PRO A 221 8.71 8.73 8.08
C PRO A 221 7.25 8.41 7.74
N PHE A 222 6.62 7.53 8.52
CA PHE A 222 5.21 7.17 8.32
C PHE A 222 4.26 8.31 8.70
N ARG A 223 4.55 9.04 9.78
CA ARG A 223 3.77 10.21 10.21
C ARG A 223 3.77 11.31 9.15
N SER A 224 4.93 11.64 8.61
CA SER A 224 5.09 12.71 7.62
C SER A 224 4.50 12.30 6.27
N TYR A 225 4.77 11.07 5.80
CA TYR A 225 4.11 10.51 4.61
C TYR A 225 2.57 10.57 4.69
N PHE A 226 1.99 10.06 5.78
CA PHE A 226 0.54 10.03 5.94
C PHE A 226 -0.06 11.43 6.07
N SER A 227 0.51 12.30 6.92
CA SER A 227 -0.03 13.65 7.14
C SER A 227 0.08 14.56 5.92
N HIS A 228 1.20 14.55 5.19
CA HIS A 228 1.30 15.26 3.92
C HIS A 228 0.33 14.71 2.88
N GLY A 229 0.15 13.39 2.82
CA GLY A 229 -0.83 12.76 1.94
C GLY A 229 -2.25 13.21 2.22
N MET A 230 -2.69 13.18 3.48
CA MET A 230 -4.03 13.61 3.92
C MET A 230 -4.28 15.11 3.67
N ILE A 231 -3.27 15.96 3.90
CA ILE A 231 -3.36 17.39 3.57
C ILE A 231 -3.52 17.60 2.06
N SER A 232 -2.80 16.83 1.23
CA SER A 232 -2.87 16.95 -0.23
C SER A 232 -4.14 16.40 -0.87
N SER A 233 -4.88 15.52 -0.17
CA SER A 233 -6.08 14.86 -0.70
C SER A 233 -7.39 15.41 -0.15
N HIS A 234 -7.34 16.29 0.86
CA HIS A 234 -8.51 16.82 1.55
C HIS A 234 -9.46 15.74 2.11
N ILE A 235 -8.95 14.52 2.31
CA ILE A 235 -9.72 13.40 2.85
C ILE A 235 -10.03 13.68 4.33
N THR A 236 -11.32 13.74 4.67
CA THR A 236 -11.79 13.92 6.05
C THR A 236 -12.03 12.59 6.79
N ASP A 237 -11.70 11.46 6.17
CA ASP A 237 -11.80 10.15 6.82
C ASP A 237 -10.72 9.98 7.89
N ASN A 238 -11.14 10.09 9.15
CA ASN A 238 -10.31 9.84 10.33
C ASN A 238 -10.55 8.43 10.89
N SER A 239 -10.87 7.45 10.05
CA SER A 239 -11.15 6.07 10.47
C SER A 239 -10.03 5.50 11.37
N PRO A 240 -10.34 5.07 12.61
CA PRO A 240 -9.37 4.55 13.57
C PRO A 240 -8.43 3.47 13.03
N SER A 241 -8.95 2.60 12.16
CA SER A 241 -8.28 1.42 11.63
C SER A 241 -7.21 1.71 10.56
N ARG A 242 -7.10 2.96 10.09
CA ARG A 242 -6.24 3.35 8.96
C ARG A 242 -5.14 4.35 9.30
N GLN A 243 -4.74 4.46 10.55
CA GLN A 243 -3.65 5.36 10.97
C GLN A 243 -2.31 4.59 11.10
N PRO A 244 -1.16 5.23 10.79
CA PRO A 244 0.16 4.68 11.07
C PRO A 244 0.49 4.84 12.57
N PHE A 245 1.25 3.90 13.13
CA PHE A 245 1.73 3.96 14.51
C PHE A 245 3.07 3.25 14.71
N VAL A 246 3.77 3.61 15.78
CA VAL A 246 4.93 2.90 16.34
C VAL A 246 4.78 2.89 17.85
N LEU A 247 4.75 1.71 18.46
CA LEU A 247 4.59 1.52 19.91
C LEU A 247 5.67 0.56 20.42
N PHE A 248 6.37 0.92 21.49
CA PHE A 248 7.46 0.11 22.05
C PHE A 248 7.00 -0.69 23.28
N GLY A 249 7.36 -1.97 23.32
CA GLY A 249 7.19 -2.85 24.48
C GLY A 249 5.79 -2.79 25.08
N SER A 250 5.74 -2.42 26.37
CA SER A 250 4.51 -2.40 27.17
C SER A 250 3.50 -1.32 26.76
N HIS A 251 3.85 -0.39 25.87
CA HIS A 251 2.91 0.58 25.28
C HIS A 251 2.06 0.00 24.16
N SER A 252 2.40 -1.18 23.63
CA SER A 252 1.57 -1.89 22.65
C SER A 252 0.34 -2.55 23.31
N THR A 253 -0.41 -1.83 24.14
CA THR A 253 -1.62 -2.36 24.80
C THR A 253 -2.80 -2.43 23.83
N LYS A 254 -3.83 -3.24 24.16
CA LYS A 254 -5.08 -3.24 23.40
C LYS A 254 -5.73 -1.85 23.31
N GLU A 255 -5.62 -1.04 24.36
CA GLU A 255 -6.17 0.32 24.38
C GLU A 255 -5.44 1.24 23.40
N ASN A 256 -4.11 1.20 23.36
CA ASN A 256 -3.29 2.04 22.47
C ASN A 256 -3.35 1.59 20.99
N LEU A 257 -3.55 0.29 20.73
CA LEU A 257 -3.76 -0.23 19.38
C LEU A 257 -5.16 0.11 18.82
N ASN A 258 -6.16 0.27 19.69
CA ASN A 258 -7.53 0.62 19.30
C ASN A 258 -7.85 2.12 19.44
N SER A 259 -6.97 2.91 20.04
CA SER A 259 -7.13 4.36 20.13
C SER A 259 -6.85 5.00 18.77
N GLY A 260 -7.88 5.07 17.92
CA GLY A 260 -7.86 5.77 16.62
C GLY A 260 -7.72 7.29 16.69
N ASN A 261 -7.11 7.80 17.75
CA ASN A 261 -6.82 9.21 17.95
C ASN A 261 -5.30 9.39 17.93
N PHE A 262 -4.86 10.35 17.14
CA PHE A 262 -3.55 10.99 17.26
C PHE A 262 -3.28 11.39 18.73
N ASN A 263 -2.62 10.50 19.47
CA ASN A 263 -1.90 10.83 20.68
C ASN A 263 -0.42 10.70 20.35
N PHE A 264 0.24 11.85 20.29
CA PHE A 264 1.63 11.99 19.89
C PHE A 264 2.51 10.97 20.63
N PRO A 265 3.30 10.15 19.92
CA PRO A 265 4.32 9.35 20.58
C PRO A 265 5.21 10.30 21.39
N SER A 266 5.36 10.01 22.68
CA SER A 266 6.09 10.89 23.57
C SER A 266 7.58 10.82 23.23
N GLU A 267 8.26 11.97 23.13
CA GLU A 267 9.73 11.99 23.09
C GLU A 267 10.36 11.40 24.37
N GLY A 268 9.57 11.17 25.43
CA GLY A 268 9.96 10.43 26.62
C GLY A 268 9.77 8.92 26.55
N HIS A 269 9.11 8.38 25.51
CA HIS A 269 8.95 6.94 25.28
C HIS A 269 10.12 6.43 24.44
N LEU A 270 11.13 5.92 25.11
CA LEU A 270 12.42 5.54 24.55
C LEU A 270 12.60 4.03 24.61
N VAL A 271 13.36 3.45 23.69
CA VAL A 271 13.68 2.00 23.71
C VAL A 271 14.18 1.54 25.09
N ARG A 272 14.92 2.39 25.83
CA ARG A 272 15.40 2.07 27.20
C ARG A 272 14.37 2.02 28.32
N ASN A 273 13.15 2.57 28.18
CA ASN A 273 12.23 2.78 29.31
C ASN A 273 10.77 2.32 29.09
N THR A 274 10.42 1.78 27.93
CA THR A 274 9.06 1.32 27.59
C THR A 274 8.83 -0.19 27.78
N GLY A 275 9.85 -0.93 28.21
CA GLY A 275 9.75 -2.31 28.67
C GLY A 275 9.08 -2.44 30.05
N LEU A 276 8.74 -3.68 30.42
CA LEU A 276 8.04 -3.99 31.67
C LEU A 276 8.74 -3.37 32.89
N GLY A 277 8.00 -2.59 33.68
CA GLY A 277 8.52 -1.92 34.87
C GLY A 277 9.47 -0.74 34.61
N GLY A 278 9.45 -0.16 33.41
CA GLY A 278 10.36 0.93 33.01
C GLY A 278 11.73 0.45 32.53
N SER A 279 11.81 -0.81 32.09
CA SER A 279 13.03 -1.42 31.54
C SER A 279 13.16 -1.19 30.03
N THR A 280 14.20 -1.75 29.41
CA THR A 280 14.36 -1.73 27.95
C THR A 280 13.26 -2.55 27.28
N ALA A 281 12.63 -1.99 26.24
CA ALA A 281 11.67 -2.68 25.40
C ALA A 281 12.27 -3.97 24.80
N LYS A 282 11.39 -4.95 24.56
CA LYS A 282 11.74 -6.26 23.98
C LYS A 282 11.25 -6.42 22.54
N HIS A 283 10.27 -5.62 22.16
CA HIS A 283 9.73 -5.54 20.81
C HIS A 283 9.17 -4.15 20.53
N MET A 284 8.83 -3.91 19.28
CA MET A 284 7.95 -2.83 18.85
C MET A 284 6.88 -3.36 17.91
N VAL A 285 5.72 -2.72 17.95
CA VAL A 285 4.63 -2.93 16.99
C VAL A 285 4.51 -1.69 16.13
N VAL A 286 4.48 -1.87 14.82
CA VAL A 286 4.53 -0.79 13.83
C VAL A 286 3.51 -1.02 12.73
N GLN A 287 2.88 0.06 12.26
CA GLN A 287 1.95 0.05 11.13
C GLN A 287 2.25 1.23 10.20
N CYS A 288 2.33 0.95 8.91
CA CYS A 288 2.36 1.95 7.84
C CYS A 288 1.08 1.83 7.00
N VAL A 289 0.52 2.98 6.59
CA VAL A 289 -0.71 3.07 5.80
C VAL A 289 -0.52 4.09 4.69
N SER A 290 -0.91 3.75 3.46
CA SER A 290 -1.00 4.73 2.37
C SER A 290 -2.16 5.70 2.63
N PRO A 291 -1.94 7.03 2.54
CA PRO A 291 -2.96 8.03 2.82
C PRO A 291 -4.04 8.12 1.74
N LYS A 292 -3.77 7.64 0.51
CA LYS A 292 -4.72 7.66 -0.61
C LYS A 292 -5.10 6.26 -1.10
N GLY A 293 -4.13 5.35 -1.13
CA GLY A 293 -4.30 3.99 -1.65
C GLY A 293 -4.78 2.96 -0.62
N PRO A 294 -5.03 1.70 -1.05
CA PRO A 294 -5.47 0.60 -0.20
C PRO A 294 -4.32 -0.07 0.59
N LEU A 295 -3.07 0.33 0.37
CA LEU A 295 -1.90 -0.30 0.99
C LEU A 295 -1.83 -0.01 2.50
N ALA A 296 -1.75 -1.07 3.30
CA ALA A 296 -1.46 -1.00 4.73
C ALA A 296 -0.77 -2.30 5.16
N CYS A 297 0.29 -2.19 5.97
CA CYS A 297 0.84 -3.36 6.63
C CYS A 297 1.40 -3.05 8.00
N SER A 298 1.36 -4.06 8.85
CA SER A 298 1.74 -4.00 10.25
C SER A 298 2.72 -5.13 10.55
N ARG A 299 3.70 -4.84 11.42
CA ARG A 299 4.82 -5.72 11.73
C ARG A 299 5.11 -5.69 13.23
N THR A 300 5.69 -6.78 13.72
CA THR A 300 6.32 -6.82 15.05
C THR A 300 7.79 -7.09 14.87
N TYR A 301 8.64 -6.25 15.46
CA TYR A 301 10.09 -6.41 15.41
C TYR A 301 10.69 -6.37 16.82
N PHE A 302 11.92 -6.85 16.97
CA PHE A 302 12.47 -7.20 18.28
C PHE A 302 13.67 -6.34 18.70
N PHE A 303 13.86 -6.22 20.01
CA PHE A 303 15.00 -5.57 20.64
C PHE A 303 15.74 -6.59 21.51
N GLY A 304 16.82 -7.15 20.96
CA GLY A 304 17.59 -8.26 21.53
C GLY A 304 17.49 -9.55 20.71
N ALA A 305 18.36 -10.51 21.01
CA ALA A 305 18.41 -11.79 20.30
C ALA A 305 17.07 -12.55 20.41
N THR A 306 16.45 -12.85 19.26
CA THR A 306 15.27 -13.72 19.13
C THR A 306 15.63 -15.21 19.14
N HIS A 307 16.91 -15.53 19.08
CA HIS A 307 17.45 -16.88 19.27
C HIS A 307 18.14 -16.99 20.63
N ILE A 308 18.41 -18.22 21.06
CA ILE A 308 19.24 -18.48 22.24
C ILE A 308 20.71 -18.54 21.78
N PRO A 309 21.54 -17.50 22.00
CA PRO A 309 22.97 -17.58 21.72
C PRO A 309 23.64 -18.64 22.61
N PHE A 310 24.71 -19.26 22.13
CA PHE A 310 25.51 -20.18 22.92
C PHE A 310 26.35 -19.40 23.96
N LEU A 311 25.77 -19.21 25.16
CA LEU A 311 26.31 -18.34 26.22
C LEU A 311 27.25 -19.01 27.23
N GLY A 312 27.54 -20.31 27.08
CA GLY A 312 28.22 -21.08 28.13
C GLY A 312 27.38 -21.18 29.40
N ASN A 313 28.02 -21.20 30.58
CA ASN A 313 27.38 -21.54 31.87
C ASN A 313 26.77 -20.37 32.66
N ASP A 314 26.65 -19.16 32.08
CA ASP A 314 26.20 -17.96 32.82
C ASP A 314 24.67 -17.77 32.76
N ASN A 315 24.01 -18.05 33.88
CA ASN A 315 22.54 -18.14 33.99
C ASN A 315 21.77 -16.78 33.98
N GLU A 316 22.45 -15.63 34.16
CA GLU A 316 21.77 -14.33 34.31
C GLU A 316 21.20 -13.79 32.99
N MET A 317 21.86 -14.02 31.84
CA MET A 317 21.37 -13.57 30.53
C MET A 317 20.17 -14.37 30.00
N HIS A 318 19.93 -15.59 30.51
CA HIS A 318 18.87 -16.47 30.01
C HIS A 318 17.48 -15.82 30.14
N LYS A 319 17.15 -15.24 31.30
CA LYS A 319 15.81 -14.67 31.59
C LYS A 319 15.37 -13.55 30.65
N GLN A 320 16.29 -12.76 30.10
CA GLN A 320 15.91 -11.71 29.14
C GLN A 320 15.68 -12.28 27.74
N THR A 321 16.44 -13.30 27.36
CA THR A 321 16.32 -14.01 26.08
C THR A 321 14.99 -14.77 26.02
N ASP A 322 14.58 -15.39 27.13
CA ASP A 322 13.33 -16.15 27.26
C ASP A 322 12.08 -15.32 26.91
N GLN A 323 12.03 -14.02 27.28
CA GLN A 323 10.90 -13.13 26.95
C GLN A 323 10.85 -12.78 25.45
N VAL A 324 12.00 -12.45 24.84
CA VAL A 324 12.07 -12.15 23.40
C VAL A 324 11.73 -13.40 22.58
N THR A 325 12.24 -14.56 23.01
CA THR A 325 11.97 -15.86 22.37
C THR A 325 10.47 -16.20 22.39
N LEU A 326 9.79 -16.01 23.54
CA LEU A 326 8.34 -16.21 23.65
C LEU A 326 7.57 -15.30 22.68
N LEU A 327 7.87 -14.00 22.67
CA LEU A 327 7.20 -13.04 21.78
C LEU A 327 7.47 -13.36 20.30
N SER A 328 8.69 -13.79 19.95
CA SER A 328 9.01 -14.19 18.57
C SER A 328 8.30 -15.47 18.15
N GLN A 329 8.11 -16.45 19.04
CA GLN A 329 7.35 -17.67 18.75
C GLN A 329 5.85 -17.37 18.51
N ILE A 330 5.24 -16.52 19.36
CA ILE A 330 3.86 -16.06 19.16
C ILE A 330 3.75 -15.31 17.84
N TYR A 331 4.70 -14.41 17.54
CA TYR A 331 4.70 -13.65 16.29
C TYR A 331 4.86 -14.54 15.04
N SER A 332 5.74 -15.55 15.07
CA SER A 332 5.88 -16.52 13.98
C SER A 332 4.58 -17.27 13.71
N ALA A 333 3.89 -17.74 14.77
CA ALA A 333 2.58 -18.39 14.63
C ALA A 333 1.51 -17.45 14.04
N VAL A 334 1.53 -16.16 14.41
CA VAL A 334 0.66 -15.12 13.83
C VAL A 334 0.97 -14.89 12.35
N VAL A 335 2.24 -14.86 11.96
CA VAL A 335 2.67 -14.73 10.55
C VAL A 335 2.19 -15.93 9.72
N GLU A 336 2.40 -17.15 10.19
CA GLU A 336 1.92 -18.36 9.51
C GLU A 336 0.39 -18.36 9.36
N ALA A 337 -0.34 -18.02 10.42
CA ALA A 337 -1.81 -17.99 10.43
C ALA A 337 -2.38 -17.00 9.40
N VAL A 338 -1.81 -15.80 9.28
CA VAL A 338 -2.23 -14.80 8.28
C VAL A 338 -1.91 -15.25 6.86
N LEU A 339 -0.72 -15.79 6.61
CA LEU A 339 -0.33 -16.28 5.27
C LEU A 339 -1.18 -17.47 4.82
N ALA A 340 -1.45 -18.41 5.71
CA ALA A 340 -2.37 -19.52 5.45
C ALA A 340 -3.83 -19.03 5.29
N GLY A 341 -4.23 -17.99 6.03
CA GLY A 341 -5.51 -17.30 5.87
C GLY A 341 -5.68 -16.68 4.47
N ILE A 342 -4.64 -16.01 3.96
CA ILE A 342 -4.60 -15.46 2.59
C ILE A 342 -4.70 -16.60 1.55
N GLU A 343 -3.94 -17.68 1.72
CA GLU A 343 -4.00 -18.82 0.79
C GLU A 343 -5.37 -19.52 0.82
N CYS A 344 -5.99 -19.65 1.99
CA CYS A 344 -7.33 -20.19 2.14
C CYS A 344 -8.37 -19.28 1.47
N TYR A 345 -8.33 -17.97 1.76
CA TYR A 345 -9.24 -16.98 1.18
C TYR A 345 -9.17 -16.98 -0.34
N ALA A 346 -7.96 -17.02 -0.93
CA ALA A 346 -7.78 -17.10 -2.37
C ALA A 346 -8.52 -18.31 -2.98
N LYS A 347 -8.48 -19.47 -2.31
CA LYS A 347 -9.13 -20.70 -2.77
C LYS A 347 -10.63 -20.74 -2.57
N THR A 348 -11.17 -20.09 -1.53
CA THR A 348 -12.59 -20.21 -1.16
C THR A 348 -13.44 -18.98 -1.39
N SER A 349 -12.85 -17.80 -1.56
CA SER A 349 -13.53 -16.50 -1.73
C SER A 349 -14.59 -16.19 -0.66
N THR A 350 -14.40 -16.65 0.59
CA THR A 350 -15.37 -16.51 1.69
C THR A 350 -14.70 -16.12 3.00
N GLU A 351 -15.07 -14.96 3.55
CA GLU A 351 -14.53 -14.44 4.82
C GLU A 351 -14.77 -15.39 6.00
N SER A 352 -15.93 -16.05 6.06
CA SER A 352 -16.29 -16.96 7.16
C SER A 352 -15.32 -18.13 7.36
N LYS A 353 -14.64 -18.58 6.29
CA LYS A 353 -13.62 -19.65 6.38
C LYS A 353 -12.22 -19.15 6.75
N VAL A 354 -11.98 -17.84 6.69
CA VAL A 354 -10.69 -17.26 7.12
C VAL A 354 -10.59 -17.26 8.64
N ASN A 355 -11.70 -17.23 9.36
CA ASN A 355 -11.70 -17.40 10.82
C ASN A 355 -11.49 -18.87 11.26
N GLU A 356 -11.75 -19.84 10.37
CA GLU A 356 -11.55 -21.28 10.64
C GLU A 356 -10.16 -21.80 10.20
N ALA A 357 -9.51 -21.15 9.22
CA ALA A 357 -8.21 -21.60 8.70
C ALA A 357 -7.04 -21.50 9.71
N PRO A 358 -6.90 -20.43 10.53
CA PRO A 358 -5.90 -20.33 11.59
C PRO A 358 -5.96 -21.52 12.56
N CYS A 359 -7.16 -21.98 12.92
CA CYS A 359 -7.37 -23.11 13.84
C CYS A 359 -6.80 -24.46 13.35
N ASN A 360 -6.47 -24.58 12.05
CA ASN A 360 -5.81 -25.76 11.48
C ASN A 360 -4.30 -25.57 11.23
N CYS A 361 -3.79 -24.35 11.41
CA CYS A 361 -2.35 -24.05 11.37
C CYS A 361 -1.73 -24.33 12.75
N SER A 362 -0.43 -24.14 12.92
CA SER A 362 0.30 -24.51 14.15
C SER A 362 0.06 -23.56 15.34
N LEU A 363 -1.18 -23.12 15.54
CA LEU A 363 -1.66 -22.34 16.69
C LEU A 363 -1.57 -23.09 18.02
N SER A 364 -1.04 -24.30 18.11
CA SER A 364 -0.87 -25.04 19.38
C SER A 364 -0.15 -24.19 20.45
N VAL A 365 0.81 -23.36 20.05
CA VAL A 365 1.51 -22.41 20.94
C VAL A 365 0.58 -21.35 21.54
N ILE A 366 -0.41 -20.87 20.77
CA ILE A 366 -1.39 -19.87 21.21
C ILE A 366 -2.58 -20.54 21.92
N VAL A 367 -2.94 -21.76 21.54
CA VAL A 367 -4.04 -22.55 22.13
C VAL A 367 -3.65 -23.14 23.49
N ASP A 368 -2.39 -23.52 23.72
CA ASP A 368 -1.88 -23.88 25.06
C ASP A 368 -1.81 -22.67 26.01
N LEU A 369 -2.00 -21.44 25.49
CA LEU A 369 -2.05 -20.19 26.24
C LEU A 369 -3.51 -19.68 26.36
N ASP A 370 -4.34 -20.42 27.12
CA ASP A 370 -5.73 -20.15 27.53
C ASP A 370 -6.03 -18.70 28.03
N CYS A 371 -5.02 -17.88 28.23
CA CYS A 371 -5.10 -16.50 28.76
C CYS A 371 -5.00 -15.41 27.68
N LEU A 372 -4.68 -15.73 26.42
CA LEU A 372 -4.46 -14.73 25.37
C LEU A 372 -5.76 -14.30 24.67
N GLN A 373 -5.99 -12.98 24.59
CA GLN A 373 -7.01 -12.43 23.68
C GLN A 373 -6.40 -12.21 22.31
N TYR A 374 -7.03 -12.75 21.27
CA TYR A 374 -6.63 -12.49 19.88
C TYR A 374 -7.84 -12.05 19.05
N GLU A 375 -7.57 -11.23 18.03
CA GLU A 375 -8.56 -10.81 17.05
C GLU A 375 -7.97 -10.98 15.65
N ILE A 376 -8.75 -11.56 14.75
CA ILE A 376 -8.41 -11.84 13.35
C ILE A 376 -9.43 -11.10 12.50
N TYR A 377 -8.94 -10.26 11.59
CA TYR A 377 -9.77 -9.49 10.68
C TYR A 377 -9.19 -9.55 9.27
N VAL A 378 -10.02 -9.96 8.31
CA VAL A 378 -9.81 -9.56 6.92
C VAL A 378 -10.48 -8.21 6.77
N ILE A 379 -9.69 -7.15 6.69
CA ILE A 379 -10.17 -5.80 6.43
C ILE A 379 -10.21 -5.64 4.91
N THR A 380 -11.41 -5.74 4.35
CA THR A 380 -11.71 -5.28 2.99
C THR A 380 -11.81 -3.75 3.04
N PRO A 381 -10.90 -2.98 2.43
CA PRO A 381 -10.93 -1.52 2.55
C PRO A 381 -12.11 -0.93 1.77
N LEU A 382 -13.08 -0.37 2.53
CA LEU A 382 -14.30 0.35 2.13
C LEU A 382 -15.42 -0.44 1.43
N ASP A 383 -16.46 -0.76 2.23
CA ASP A 383 -17.88 -0.42 2.01
C ASP A 383 -18.47 -0.37 0.58
N ASN A 384 -18.18 -1.40 -0.23
CA ASN A 384 -19.11 -1.80 -1.29
C ASN A 384 -18.92 -3.28 -1.62
N GLU A 385 -19.97 -4.09 -1.42
CA GLU A 385 -20.03 -5.48 -1.93
C GLU A 385 -19.95 -5.52 -3.47
N ASP A 386 -20.33 -4.43 -4.14
CA ASP A 386 -20.18 -4.22 -5.59
C ASP A 386 -18.79 -3.65 -5.99
N SER A 387 -17.90 -3.37 -5.03
CA SER A 387 -16.54 -2.91 -5.33
C SER A 387 -15.64 -4.12 -5.55
N LEU A 388 -15.09 -4.21 -6.76
CA LEU A 388 -13.92 -5.05 -7.01
C LEU A 388 -12.68 -4.33 -6.46
N SER A 389 -12.68 -4.06 -5.15
CA SER A 389 -11.48 -3.75 -4.36
C SER A 389 -10.62 -5.02 -4.34
N LEU A 390 -9.85 -5.13 -5.42
CA LEU A 390 -9.01 -6.25 -5.76
C LEU A 390 -7.97 -6.53 -4.65
N ILE A 391 -7.58 -5.48 -3.93
CA ILE A 391 -6.64 -5.48 -2.80
C ILE A 391 -7.39 -5.51 -1.47
N LYS A 392 -6.95 -6.40 -0.60
CA LYS A 392 -7.50 -6.66 0.74
C LYS A 392 -6.36 -6.66 1.75
N THR A 393 -6.64 -6.40 3.02
CA THR A 393 -5.64 -6.48 4.08
C THR A 393 -6.03 -7.57 5.07
N ALA A 394 -5.23 -8.63 5.18
CA ALA A 394 -5.41 -9.64 6.21
C ALA A 394 -4.58 -9.25 7.43
N SER A 395 -5.18 -9.26 8.63
CA SER A 395 -4.56 -8.83 9.88
C SER A 395 -4.89 -9.77 11.03
N MET A 396 -3.91 -10.00 11.90
CA MET A 396 -4.09 -10.70 13.17
C MET A 396 -3.34 -9.97 14.29
N MET A 397 -4.00 -9.82 15.43
CA MET A 397 -3.49 -9.17 16.62
C MET A 397 -3.62 -10.12 17.82
N VAL A 398 -2.59 -10.22 18.64
CA VAL A 398 -2.61 -10.94 19.92
C VAL A 398 -2.29 -9.93 21.02
N PHE A 399 -3.27 -9.68 21.88
CA PHE A 399 -3.27 -8.56 22.81
C PHE A 399 -2.74 -8.92 24.19
N ASP A 400 -2.08 -7.93 24.81
CA ASP A 400 -1.77 -7.85 26.23
C ASP A 400 -1.12 -9.15 26.81
N ILE A 401 -0.09 -9.63 26.13
CA ILE A 401 0.63 -10.89 26.42
C ILE A 401 1.25 -10.82 27.83
N PRO A 402 0.90 -11.75 28.75
CA PRO A 402 1.41 -11.74 30.11
C PRO A 402 2.87 -12.20 30.19
N ASP A 403 3.64 -11.67 31.15
CA ASP A 403 4.97 -12.19 31.45
C ASP A 403 4.89 -13.52 32.22
N LEU A 404 5.01 -14.62 31.48
CA LEU A 404 4.94 -15.98 32.02
C LEU A 404 6.10 -16.33 32.97
N LEU A 405 7.23 -15.61 32.92
CA LEU A 405 8.41 -15.93 33.72
C LEU A 405 8.34 -15.36 35.14
N THR A 406 7.74 -14.18 35.30
CA THR A 406 7.55 -13.54 36.61
C THR A 406 6.12 -13.68 37.15
N GLY A 407 5.17 -14.05 36.28
CA GLY A 407 3.75 -14.18 36.62
C GLY A 407 3.07 -12.86 36.96
N ARG A 408 3.69 -11.72 36.65
CA ARG A 408 3.15 -10.37 36.91
C ARG A 408 3.57 -9.37 35.83
N GLY A 409 2.58 -8.82 35.15
CA GLY A 409 2.77 -7.75 34.16
C GLY A 409 2.45 -8.19 32.74
N CYS A 410 2.36 -7.20 31.86
CA CYS A 410 2.12 -7.35 30.44
C CYS A 410 3.41 -6.99 29.69
N LEU A 411 3.83 -7.84 28.76
CA LEU A 411 4.95 -7.58 27.87
C LEU A 411 4.56 -6.58 26.77
N GLY A 412 3.30 -6.65 26.32
CA GLY A 412 2.71 -5.87 25.22
C GLY A 412 1.88 -6.79 24.31
N SER A 413 1.54 -6.32 23.12
CA SER A 413 0.83 -7.09 22.09
C SER A 413 1.75 -7.40 20.90
N VAL A 414 1.37 -8.33 20.04
CA VAL A 414 1.98 -8.51 18.72
C VAL A 414 0.94 -8.38 17.61
N VAL A 415 1.34 -7.80 16.48
CA VAL A 415 0.48 -7.55 15.31
C VAL A 415 1.21 -7.91 14.02
N PHE A 416 0.48 -8.53 13.09
CA PHE A 416 0.91 -8.73 11.71
C PHE A 416 -0.23 -8.43 10.74
N SER A 417 0.06 -7.74 9.64
CA SER A 417 -0.88 -7.62 8.53
C SER A 417 -0.18 -7.51 7.17
N GLU A 418 -0.85 -7.95 6.11
CA GLU A 418 -0.35 -7.90 4.73
C GLU A 418 -1.47 -7.40 3.79
N SER A 419 -1.15 -6.46 2.89
CA SER A 419 -2.01 -6.13 1.75
C SER A 419 -1.74 -7.11 0.60
N PHE A 420 -2.80 -7.69 0.05
CA PHE A 420 -2.73 -8.71 -1.00
C PHE A 420 -3.80 -8.55 -2.06
N LEU A 421 -3.43 -8.88 -3.29
CA LEU A 421 -4.26 -8.93 -4.48
C LEU A 421 -4.79 -10.36 -4.67
N THR A 422 -6.06 -10.52 -5.03
CA THR A 422 -6.64 -11.82 -5.43
C THR A 422 -7.20 -11.78 -6.84
N SER A 423 -6.81 -12.72 -7.70
CA SER A 423 -7.38 -12.91 -9.03
C SER A 423 -8.02 -14.30 -9.14
N GLN A 424 -9.19 -14.38 -9.78
CA GLN A 424 -9.93 -15.62 -10.00
C GLN A 424 -10.39 -15.67 -11.46
N ILE A 425 -10.09 -16.76 -12.16
CA ILE A 425 -10.52 -17.01 -13.53
C ILE A 425 -11.29 -18.32 -13.62
N GLN A 426 -12.33 -18.35 -14.44
CA GLN A 426 -13.10 -19.57 -14.69
C GLN A 426 -12.42 -20.38 -15.80
N VAL A 427 -11.80 -21.50 -15.44
CA VAL A 427 -11.12 -22.42 -16.36
C VAL A 427 -12.09 -23.52 -16.78
N LYS A 428 -12.16 -23.80 -18.07
CA LYS A 428 -12.91 -24.94 -18.59
C LYS A 428 -12.00 -26.16 -18.66
N GLU A 429 -12.31 -27.17 -17.86
CA GLU A 429 -11.55 -28.41 -17.78
C GLU A 429 -11.81 -29.34 -18.97
N LYS A 430 -10.95 -30.36 -19.11
CA LYS A 430 -10.99 -31.32 -20.23
C LYS A 430 -12.27 -32.17 -20.28
N ASP A 431 -12.94 -32.35 -19.15
CA ASP A 431 -14.24 -33.03 -19.04
C ASP A 431 -15.44 -32.10 -19.38
N GLY A 432 -15.17 -30.82 -19.65
CA GLY A 432 -16.16 -29.81 -19.95
C GLY A 432 -16.74 -29.10 -18.72
N SER A 433 -16.33 -29.47 -17.50
CA SER A 433 -16.66 -28.74 -16.28
C SER A 433 -15.98 -27.36 -16.25
N ILE A 434 -16.49 -26.47 -15.40
CA ILE A 434 -15.94 -25.13 -15.20
C ILE A 434 -15.52 -25.05 -13.73
N SER A 435 -14.25 -24.77 -13.49
CA SER A 435 -13.65 -24.63 -12.16
C SER A 435 -12.92 -23.28 -12.05
N PRO A 436 -12.97 -22.61 -10.88
CA PRO A 436 -12.17 -21.42 -10.66
C PRO A 436 -10.69 -21.79 -10.41
N ASP A 437 -9.76 -21.30 -11.23
CA ASP A 437 -8.35 -21.15 -10.82
C ASP A 437 -8.21 -19.80 -10.11
N SER A 438 -7.52 -19.80 -8.98
CA SER A 438 -7.38 -18.65 -8.09
C SER A 438 -5.92 -18.44 -7.73
N ARG A 439 -5.49 -17.18 -7.78
CA ARG A 439 -4.12 -16.75 -7.47
C ARG A 439 -4.15 -15.53 -6.59
N HIS A 440 -3.13 -15.41 -5.74
CA HIS A 440 -2.90 -14.22 -4.94
C HIS A 440 -1.47 -13.73 -5.13
N VAL A 441 -1.28 -12.43 -4.91
CA VAL A 441 0.02 -11.77 -4.83
C VAL A 441 -0.01 -10.90 -3.58
N ILE A 442 0.94 -11.09 -2.67
CA ILE A 442 1.08 -10.22 -1.50
C ILE A 442 1.93 -9.02 -1.94
N LEU A 443 1.37 -7.82 -1.86
CA LEU A 443 2.00 -6.59 -2.34
C LEU A 443 3.07 -6.13 -1.34
N THR A 444 2.76 -6.18 -0.06
CA THR A 444 3.67 -5.78 1.03
C THR A 444 4.74 -6.83 1.37
N ALA A 445 4.90 -7.86 0.53
CA ALA A 445 5.84 -8.95 0.75
C ALA A 445 7.32 -8.57 0.56
N ALA A 446 7.64 -7.39 0.03
CA ALA A 446 9.02 -6.89 0.00
C ALA A 446 9.49 -6.37 1.38
N ILE A 447 8.55 -5.95 2.25
CA ILE A 447 8.83 -5.34 3.55
C ILE A 447 9.10 -6.44 4.58
N PRO A 448 10.32 -6.55 5.15
CA PRO A 448 10.72 -7.61 6.07
C PRO A 448 9.63 -7.99 7.07
N ARG A 449 9.32 -9.28 7.18
CA ARG A 449 8.40 -9.81 8.19
C ARG A 449 9.07 -9.81 9.56
N PHE A 450 10.35 -10.15 9.60
CA PHE A 450 11.15 -10.23 10.81
C PHE A 450 12.32 -9.24 10.72
N ALA A 451 12.63 -8.61 11.85
CA ALA A 451 13.82 -7.81 12.09
C ALA A 451 14.07 -7.77 13.61
N SER A 452 15.34 -7.66 14.01
CA SER A 452 15.75 -7.46 15.39
C SER A 452 17.06 -6.66 15.49
N TRP A 453 17.11 -5.75 16.45
CA TRP A 453 18.32 -4.98 16.74
C TRP A 453 18.89 -5.35 18.11
N LEU A 454 20.21 -5.47 18.18
CA LEU A 454 20.90 -5.66 19.44
C LEU A 454 20.89 -4.36 20.25
N VAL A 455 20.30 -4.43 21.44
CA VAL A 455 20.26 -3.34 22.43
C VAL A 455 21.22 -3.56 23.60
N SER A 456 22.06 -4.60 23.50
CA SER A 456 23.10 -4.98 24.46
C SER A 456 24.30 -5.61 23.74
N GLU A 457 25.50 -5.52 24.31
CA GLU A 457 26.69 -6.20 23.76
C GLU A 457 26.56 -7.73 23.83
N ASP A 458 26.53 -8.39 22.68
CA ASP A 458 26.66 -9.84 22.58
C ASP A 458 28.12 -10.26 22.87
N LYS A 459 28.32 -11.04 23.93
CA LYS A 459 29.60 -11.69 24.20
C LYS A 459 29.64 -13.04 23.51
N SER A 460 30.38 -13.16 22.42
CA SER A 460 30.57 -14.43 21.72
C SER A 460 31.53 -15.36 22.51
N PHE A 461 31.03 -16.47 23.04
CA PHE A 461 31.81 -17.46 23.79
C PHE A 461 32.45 -18.56 22.91
N LEU A 462 32.62 -18.30 21.61
CA LEU A 462 33.10 -19.29 20.62
C LEU A 462 34.63 -19.50 20.61
N GLY A 463 35.34 -18.97 21.61
CA GLY A 463 36.78 -19.11 21.76
C GLY A 463 37.59 -18.06 20.99
N THR A 464 38.69 -18.46 20.35
CA THR A 464 39.59 -17.53 19.66
C THR A 464 39.17 -17.31 18.21
N LEU A 465 39.12 -16.06 17.74
CA LEU A 465 38.86 -15.71 16.34
C LEU A 465 39.96 -16.30 15.44
N LEU A 466 39.57 -17.07 14.43
CA LEU A 466 40.47 -17.69 13.45
C LEU A 466 40.59 -16.85 12.17
N THR A 467 39.46 -16.47 11.59
CA THR A 467 39.36 -15.66 10.35
C THR A 467 37.92 -15.15 10.19
N GLY A 468 37.70 -14.09 9.42
CA GLY A 468 36.34 -13.61 9.14
C GLY A 468 36.26 -12.14 8.72
N GLY A 469 35.02 -11.66 8.57
CA GLY A 469 34.68 -10.30 8.16
C GLY A 469 34.20 -10.18 6.71
N ASP A 470 34.27 -11.27 5.94
CA ASP A 470 33.76 -11.36 4.57
C ASP A 470 32.22 -11.32 4.55
N GLY A 471 31.67 -10.63 3.54
CA GLY A 471 30.24 -10.63 3.25
C GLY A 471 29.79 -11.99 2.71
N VAL A 472 28.78 -12.57 3.33
CA VAL A 472 28.17 -13.84 2.93
C VAL A 472 26.65 -13.74 2.94
N TYR A 473 26.01 -14.66 2.21
CA TYR A 473 24.58 -14.88 2.29
C TYR A 473 24.28 -16.13 3.13
N VAL A 474 23.38 -16.00 4.12
CA VAL A 474 22.87 -17.12 4.93
C VAL A 474 21.44 -17.45 4.51
N CYS A 475 21.20 -18.72 4.18
CA CYS A 475 19.90 -19.23 3.76
C CYS A 475 19.37 -20.24 4.79
N SER A 476 18.08 -20.18 5.13
CA SER A 476 17.41 -21.24 5.89
C SER A 476 16.91 -22.34 4.96
N SER A 477 16.68 -23.53 5.52
CA SER A 477 15.97 -24.63 4.85
C SER A 477 14.47 -24.43 4.76
N ASN A 478 13.90 -23.43 5.45
CA ASN A 478 12.50 -23.04 5.29
C ASN A 478 12.29 -22.58 3.83
N PRO A 479 11.38 -23.18 3.04
CA PRO A 479 11.19 -22.83 1.62
C PRO A 479 10.61 -21.42 1.42
N GLN A 480 10.15 -20.77 2.49
CA GLN A 480 9.75 -19.37 2.44
C GLN A 480 10.97 -18.42 2.53
N ALA A 481 12.16 -18.87 2.97
CA ALA A 481 13.34 -18.06 3.27
C ALA A 481 13.96 -17.24 2.12
N VAL A 482 14.43 -16.02 2.43
CA VAL A 482 15.28 -15.18 1.58
C VAL A 482 16.71 -15.16 2.13
N PRO A 483 17.77 -15.29 1.31
CA PRO A 483 19.15 -15.18 1.80
C PRO A 483 19.41 -13.85 2.53
N ALA A 484 19.84 -13.90 3.78
CA ALA A 484 20.22 -12.73 4.58
C ALA A 484 21.69 -12.38 4.33
N GLU A 485 22.01 -11.09 4.12
CA GLU A 485 23.38 -10.63 3.87
C GLU A 485 24.04 -10.14 5.17
N GLY A 486 25.19 -10.72 5.50
CA GLY A 486 25.91 -10.35 6.72
C GLY A 486 27.37 -10.78 6.68
N LYS A 487 28.07 -10.63 7.79
CA LYS A 487 29.51 -10.94 7.91
C LYS A 487 29.73 -12.27 8.63
N LEU A 488 30.55 -13.15 8.06
CA LEU A 488 30.88 -14.43 8.68
C LEU A 488 32.22 -14.36 9.42
N TYR A 489 32.26 -14.90 10.64
CA TYR A 489 33.47 -15.06 11.44
C TYR A 489 33.59 -16.50 11.94
N PHE A 490 34.77 -17.08 11.74
CA PHE A 490 35.13 -18.42 12.20
C PHE A 490 35.95 -18.30 13.48
N PHE A 491 35.52 -19.01 14.52
CA PHE A 491 36.21 -19.11 15.81
C PHE A 491 36.63 -20.55 16.08
N SER A 492 37.45 -20.79 17.12
CA SER A 492 37.93 -22.14 17.47
C SER A 492 36.81 -23.15 17.74
N ASP A 493 35.70 -22.69 18.32
CA ASP A 493 34.62 -23.55 18.84
C ASP A 493 33.27 -23.33 18.13
N GLY A 494 33.25 -22.56 17.02
CA GLY A 494 32.06 -22.33 16.22
C GLY A 494 32.19 -21.25 15.14
N ILE A 495 31.04 -20.82 14.61
CA ILE A 495 30.91 -19.75 13.63
C ILE A 495 29.96 -18.69 14.20
N LEU A 496 30.29 -17.41 13.98
CA LEU A 496 29.45 -16.25 14.25
C LEU A 496 29.04 -15.64 12.92
N PHE A 497 27.74 -15.55 12.65
CA PHE A 497 27.21 -14.72 11.57
C PHE A 497 26.69 -13.41 12.17
N PHE A 498 27.10 -12.28 11.62
CA PHE A 498 26.65 -10.96 12.05
C PHE A 498 25.80 -10.30 10.97
N ASP A 499 24.53 -10.06 11.29
CA ASP A 499 23.55 -9.42 10.44
C ASP A 499 23.15 -8.06 11.03
N PRO A 500 23.16 -6.95 10.26
CA PRO A 500 22.76 -5.64 10.79
C PRO A 500 21.33 -5.58 11.35
N HIS A 501 20.43 -6.43 10.88
CA HIS A 501 19.00 -6.44 11.19
C HIS A 501 18.51 -7.72 11.87
N HIS A 502 19.40 -8.66 12.20
CA HIS A 502 19.09 -9.86 12.99
C HIS A 502 20.07 -10.11 14.15
N GLY A 503 21.11 -9.28 14.29
CA GLY A 503 22.11 -9.38 15.35
C GLY A 503 23.17 -10.45 15.09
N SER A 504 23.77 -10.98 16.16
CA SER A 504 24.88 -11.92 16.08
C SER A 504 24.44 -13.36 16.35
N ILE A 505 24.46 -14.21 15.33
CA ILE A 505 24.03 -15.61 15.39
C ILE A 505 25.26 -16.50 15.68
N SER A 506 25.36 -16.98 16.92
CA SER A 506 26.45 -17.85 17.37
C SER A 506 26.13 -19.34 17.20
N ILE A 507 26.78 -20.01 16.25
CA ILE A 507 26.64 -21.46 16.02
C ILE A 507 27.86 -22.19 16.58
N SER A 508 27.70 -22.87 17.72
CA SER A 508 28.72 -23.77 18.25
C SER A 508 28.95 -24.95 17.29
N LYS A 509 30.21 -25.40 17.20
CA LYS A 509 30.61 -26.62 16.48
C LYS A 509 29.81 -27.86 16.92
N ASN A 510 29.35 -27.89 18.17
CA ASN A 510 28.52 -28.99 18.71
C ASN A 510 27.12 -29.08 18.05
N HIS A 511 26.63 -28.01 17.43
CA HIS A 511 25.34 -27.96 16.73
C HIS A 511 25.47 -28.19 15.20
N MET A 512 26.71 -28.30 14.70
CA MET A 512 26.99 -28.57 13.28
C MET A 512 26.94 -30.08 13.02
N SER A 513 25.90 -30.56 12.33
CA SER A 513 25.79 -32.00 12.00
C SER A 513 26.72 -32.40 10.87
N SER A 514 26.98 -31.48 9.93
CA SER A 514 27.79 -31.69 8.74
C SER A 514 28.21 -30.36 8.11
N ILE A 515 29.31 -30.35 7.36
CA ILE A 515 29.77 -29.18 6.60
C ILE A 515 30.09 -29.65 5.19
N SER A 516 29.48 -29.01 4.19
CA SER A 516 29.68 -29.30 2.77
C SER A 516 30.18 -28.04 2.06
N LEU A 517 31.26 -28.15 1.28
CA LEU A 517 31.83 -27.02 0.54
C LEU A 517 31.60 -27.22 -0.96
N TYR A 518 31.11 -26.19 -1.65
CA TYR A 518 30.82 -26.26 -3.08
C TYR A 518 31.71 -25.30 -3.88
N ASP A 519 32.63 -25.87 -4.67
CA ASP A 519 33.65 -25.16 -5.45
C ASP A 519 33.12 -24.55 -6.77
N GLY A 520 31.85 -24.14 -6.79
CA GLY A 520 31.28 -23.17 -7.73
C GLY A 520 31.70 -23.27 -9.21
N VAL A 521 31.52 -24.42 -9.87
CA VAL A 521 31.87 -24.57 -11.30
C VAL A 521 30.84 -23.89 -12.22
N SER A 522 30.69 -22.56 -12.11
CA SER A 522 30.12 -21.64 -13.11
C SER A 522 30.34 -20.16 -12.72
N THR A 523 30.73 -19.35 -13.69
CA THR A 523 31.45 -18.08 -13.54
C THR A 523 30.61 -16.85 -13.15
N VAL A 524 29.76 -16.91 -12.12
CA VAL A 524 28.93 -15.74 -11.71
C VAL A 524 28.86 -15.47 -10.19
N PHE A 525 29.14 -16.43 -9.30
CA PHE A 525 29.11 -16.20 -7.85
C PHE A 525 30.29 -16.87 -7.13
N PRO A 526 30.88 -16.23 -6.10
CA PRO A 526 31.99 -16.81 -5.34
C PRO A 526 31.52 -17.96 -4.42
N ILE A 527 32.39 -18.95 -4.28
CA ILE A 527 32.43 -20.09 -3.35
C ILE A 527 31.27 -20.13 -2.33
N CYS A 528 30.30 -21.02 -2.55
CA CYS A 528 29.20 -21.24 -1.62
C CYS A 528 29.58 -22.35 -0.62
N SER A 529 29.80 -21.96 0.64
CA SER A 529 30.05 -22.90 1.75
C SER A 529 28.72 -23.27 2.41
N VAL A 530 28.26 -24.51 2.24
CA VAL A 530 26.96 -24.99 2.75
C VAL A 530 27.17 -25.76 4.06
N ALA A 531 27.15 -25.04 5.19
CA ALA A 531 27.16 -25.64 6.51
C ALA A 531 25.76 -26.14 6.91
N SER A 532 25.52 -27.45 6.81
CA SER A 532 24.27 -28.09 7.22
C SER A 532 24.27 -28.35 8.72
N CYS A 533 23.73 -27.39 9.49
CA CYS A 533 23.58 -27.49 10.94
C CYS A 533 22.20 -28.07 11.30
N ASN A 534 22.16 -29.06 12.20
CA ASN A 534 20.89 -29.50 12.80
C ASN A 534 20.56 -28.58 13.98
N ILE A 535 20.25 -27.33 13.67
CA ILE A 535 19.63 -26.39 14.62
C ILE A 535 18.13 -26.46 14.34
N VAL A 536 17.30 -26.39 15.39
CA VAL A 536 15.87 -26.09 15.26
C VAL A 536 15.75 -24.60 14.93
N LEU A 537 16.14 -24.25 13.70
CA LEU A 537 16.21 -22.91 13.13
C LEU A 537 14.88 -22.62 12.39
N GLY A 538 13.77 -23.07 12.99
CA GLY A 538 12.48 -23.29 12.32
C GLY A 538 11.89 -22.05 11.68
N ASP A 539 12.03 -20.92 12.38
CA ASP A 539 11.24 -19.72 12.11
C ASP A 539 12.05 -18.60 11.42
N PHE A 540 13.36 -18.82 11.22
CA PHE A 540 14.31 -17.72 11.28
C PHE A 540 14.46 -16.88 10.01
N ILE A 541 13.98 -17.35 8.87
CA ILE A 541 14.11 -16.63 7.60
C ILE A 541 12.91 -16.99 6.71
N THR A 542 12.14 -15.97 6.29
CA THR A 542 10.87 -16.14 5.55
C THR A 542 10.53 -14.89 4.72
N GLN A 543 10.61 -14.93 3.38
CA GLN A 543 9.70 -14.15 2.53
C GLN A 543 9.39 -14.59 1.07
N TYR A 544 10.34 -14.63 0.13
CA TYR A 544 10.06 -14.27 -1.28
C TYR A 544 10.51 -15.26 -2.38
N ARG A 545 9.72 -15.36 -3.46
CA ARG A 545 9.97 -16.17 -4.68
C ARG A 545 10.00 -15.27 -5.93
N LYS A 546 11.15 -15.16 -6.63
CA LYS A 546 11.23 -14.38 -7.88
C LYS A 546 10.22 -14.90 -8.93
N PRO A 547 9.45 -14.02 -9.62
CA PRO A 547 8.67 -14.44 -10.77
C PRO A 547 9.60 -14.95 -11.86
N GLY A 548 9.18 -16.03 -12.54
CA GLY A 548 10.01 -16.70 -13.54
C GLY A 548 10.33 -15.79 -14.71
N LYS A 549 11.57 -15.85 -15.20
CA LYS A 549 11.92 -15.29 -16.51
C LYS A 549 10.98 -15.87 -17.57
N TYR A 550 10.31 -15.00 -18.33
CA TYR A 550 9.68 -15.40 -19.58
C TYR A 550 10.73 -16.07 -20.47
N ASN A 551 10.54 -17.36 -20.76
CA ASN A 551 11.26 -18.02 -21.84
C ASN A 551 10.76 -17.42 -23.17
N LYS A 552 11.50 -16.46 -23.73
CA LYS A 552 11.50 -16.28 -25.17
C LYS A 552 12.12 -17.52 -25.80
N ASN A 553 11.30 -18.41 -26.34
CA ASN A 553 11.65 -19.27 -27.47
C ASN A 553 10.40 -19.97 -28.04
N VAL A 554 10.15 -19.70 -29.33
CA VAL A 554 9.08 -20.21 -30.23
C VAL A 554 7.68 -19.68 -29.91
#